data_AF-A0A485D391-F1
#
_entry.id   AF-A0A485D391-F1
#
_cell.length_a   1.000
_cell.length_b   1.000
_cell.length_c   1.000
_cell.angle_alpha   90.00
_cell.angle_beta   90.00
_cell.angle_gamma   90.00
#
_symmetry.space_group_name_H-M   'P 1'
#
loop_
_entity.id
_entity.type
_entity.pdbx_description
1 polymer ?
#
loop_
_entity_poly.entity_id
_entity_poly.type
_entity_poly.pdbx_seq_one_letter_code
_entity_poly.pdbx_strand_id
1 'polypeptide(L)'
;MVPMGQKLFGSLNPVHTGGPMQVSIAFAEGHQDNYPWKMDGTVRQEVFTLRGGLWFGTYHLLNYPANYTAPLYRFADFNAGWYASRNAAFQYAVSKATGVKLALDGDVVLYGSDEPGSTETAVRKLADKLSLSNSEIHNQLRKGDSQAFENTALYKGVYKIAEQKAG
;
A
#
# COMPACT_ATOMS: atom_id res chain seq x y z
N MET A 1 -13.90 34.90 2.77
CA MET A 1 -12.55 34.31 2.60
C MET A 1 -12.03 33.94 3.99
N VAL A 2 -12.05 32.66 4.38
CA VAL A 2 -11.14 32.07 5.39
C VAL A 2 -10.81 30.63 4.94
N PRO A 3 -9.88 30.44 3.98
CA PRO A 3 -9.56 29.12 3.43
C PRO A 3 -8.83 28.21 4.43
N MET A 4 -8.40 28.75 5.58
CA MET A 4 -7.57 28.05 6.55
C MET A 4 -8.39 27.19 7.54
N GLY A 5 -9.67 27.51 7.76
CA GLY A 5 -10.53 26.76 8.68
C GLY A 5 -10.86 25.35 8.19
N GLN A 6 -11.14 25.18 6.89
CA GLN A 6 -11.43 23.86 6.31
C GLN A 6 -10.21 22.91 6.33
N LYS A 7 -8.99 23.45 6.22
CA LYS A 7 -7.76 22.64 6.35
C LYS A 7 -7.45 22.28 7.80
N LEU A 8 -7.69 23.18 8.76
CA LEU A 8 -7.47 22.92 10.19
C LEU A 8 -8.47 21.93 10.80
N PHE A 9 -9.73 21.96 10.39
CA PHE A 9 -10.75 21.02 10.89
C PHE A 9 -10.92 19.77 10.03
N GLY A 10 -10.34 19.73 8.82
CA GLY A 10 -10.33 18.55 7.97
C GLY A 10 -9.60 17.35 8.60
N SER A 11 -8.58 17.61 9.43
CA SER A 11 -7.85 16.59 10.20
C SER A 11 -8.56 16.13 11.48
N LEU A 12 -9.57 16.88 11.94
CA LEU A 12 -10.42 16.55 13.10
C LEU A 12 -11.72 15.84 12.70
N ASN A 13 -11.94 15.64 11.39
CA ASN A 13 -13.09 14.91 10.91
C ASN A 13 -12.86 13.40 11.11
N PRO A 14 -13.65 12.72 11.96
CA PRO A 14 -13.48 11.29 12.22
C PRO A 14 -13.81 10.42 11.00
N VAL A 15 -14.48 11.00 9.99
CA VAL A 15 -14.86 10.31 8.76
C VAL A 15 -13.79 10.53 7.70
N HIS A 16 -12.95 9.51 7.56
CA HIS A 16 -11.84 9.48 6.59
C HIS A 16 -12.23 8.83 5.25
N THR A 17 -13.38 8.17 5.16
CA THR A 17 -13.91 7.55 3.95
C THR A 17 -15.28 8.12 3.57
N GLY A 18 -15.70 8.02 2.32
CA GLY A 18 -16.99 8.53 1.88
C GLY A 18 -17.58 7.85 0.66
N GLY A 19 -18.86 8.14 0.42
CA GLY A 19 -19.56 7.70 -0.77
C GLY A 19 -19.96 6.22 -0.81
N PRO A 20 -20.60 5.77 -1.91
CA PRO A 20 -21.11 4.41 -2.09
C PRO A 20 -20.05 3.31 -2.05
N MET A 21 -18.78 3.64 -2.31
CA MET A 21 -17.65 2.70 -2.27
C MET A 21 -16.72 2.92 -1.08
N GLN A 22 -17.09 3.76 -0.10
CA GLN A 22 -16.29 4.03 1.11
C GLN A 22 -14.82 4.39 0.80
N VAL A 23 -14.61 5.30 -0.14
CA VAL A 23 -13.26 5.68 -0.60
C VAL A 23 -12.60 6.62 0.39
N SER A 24 -11.31 6.41 0.68
CA SER A 24 -10.50 7.34 1.48
C SER A 24 -10.47 8.74 0.84
N ILE A 25 -10.77 9.76 1.65
CA ILE A 25 -10.72 11.16 1.19
C ILE A 25 -9.30 11.56 0.81
N ALA A 26 -8.29 11.12 1.58
CA ALA A 26 -6.88 11.37 1.25
C ALA A 26 -6.47 10.71 -0.06
N PHE A 27 -6.97 9.50 -0.32
CA PHE A 27 -6.75 8.82 -1.60
C PHE A 27 -7.36 9.62 -2.76
N ALA A 28 -8.63 10.03 -2.63
CA ALA A 28 -9.31 10.81 -3.66
C ALA A 28 -8.62 12.17 -3.90
N GLU A 29 -8.18 12.85 -2.85
CA GLU A 29 -7.44 14.11 -2.95
C GLU A 29 -6.12 13.95 -3.71
N GLY A 30 -5.44 12.81 -3.58
CA GLY A 30 -4.21 12.49 -4.31
C GLY A 30 -4.39 11.98 -5.75
N HIS A 31 -5.61 11.63 -6.16
CA HIS A 31 -5.90 10.97 -7.45
C HIS A 31 -6.98 11.70 -8.26
N GLN A 32 -6.92 13.03 -8.31
CA GLN A 32 -7.86 13.87 -9.07
C GLN A 32 -7.54 13.87 -10.57
N ASP A 33 -6.34 13.47 -10.94
CA ASP A 33 -5.87 13.49 -12.32
C ASP A 33 -6.75 12.61 -13.21
N ASN A 34 -7.15 13.17 -14.36
CA ASN A 34 -8.07 12.54 -15.31
C ASN A 34 -9.51 12.33 -14.80
N TYR A 35 -9.91 12.98 -13.70
CA TYR A 35 -11.31 13.07 -13.34
C TYR A 35 -12.07 13.83 -14.44
N PRO A 36 -13.07 13.22 -15.10
CA PRO A 36 -13.59 13.76 -16.36
C PRO A 36 -14.66 14.85 -16.18
N TRP A 37 -15.12 15.09 -14.95
CA TRP A 37 -16.18 16.06 -14.66
C TRP A 37 -15.66 17.24 -13.86
N LYS A 38 -16.24 18.42 -14.11
CA LYS A 38 -16.04 19.57 -13.23
C LYS A 38 -16.66 19.28 -11.86
N MET A 39 -15.87 19.48 -10.80
CA MET A 39 -16.35 19.44 -9.43
C MET A 39 -16.94 20.80 -9.06
N ASP A 40 -18.15 20.83 -8.49
CA ASP A 40 -18.80 22.07 -8.04
C ASP A 40 -18.37 22.47 -6.61
N GLY A 41 -17.73 21.54 -5.88
CA GLY A 41 -17.28 21.71 -4.51
C GLY A 41 -15.90 21.09 -4.26
N THR A 42 -15.64 20.68 -3.02
CA THR A 42 -14.38 20.01 -2.65
C THR A 42 -14.38 18.56 -3.13
N VAL A 43 -13.18 17.96 -3.24
CA VAL A 43 -13.04 16.52 -3.56
C VAL A 43 -13.82 15.65 -2.57
N ARG A 44 -13.79 15.99 -1.28
CA ARG A 44 -14.61 15.32 -0.28
C ARG A 44 -16.09 15.34 -0.66
N GLN A 45 -16.65 16.50 -1.01
CA GLN A 45 -18.06 16.61 -1.41
C GLN A 45 -18.34 15.79 -2.67
N GLU A 46 -17.42 15.79 -3.64
CA GLU A 46 -17.54 14.99 -4.86
C GLU A 46 -17.56 13.49 -4.56
N VAL A 47 -16.71 12.99 -3.64
CA VAL A 47 -16.70 11.58 -3.20
C VAL A 47 -18.04 11.15 -2.60
N PHE A 48 -18.78 12.05 -1.95
CA PHE A 48 -20.13 11.74 -1.43
C PHE A 48 -21.21 11.64 -2.52
N THR A 49 -20.94 12.09 -3.75
CA THR A 49 -21.85 11.88 -4.88
C THR A 49 -21.77 10.45 -5.41
N LEU A 50 -22.83 9.98 -6.08
CA LEU A 50 -22.81 8.68 -6.75
C LEU A 50 -21.66 8.59 -7.77
N ARG A 51 -21.53 9.61 -8.64
CA ARG A 51 -20.51 9.62 -9.70
C ARG A 51 -19.09 9.68 -9.15
N GLY A 52 -18.83 10.54 -8.17
CA GLY A 52 -17.51 10.70 -7.59
C GLY A 52 -17.10 9.46 -6.81
N GLY A 53 -17.97 8.94 -5.94
CA GLY A 53 -17.70 7.71 -5.20
C GLY A 53 -17.45 6.50 -6.09
N LEU A 54 -18.23 6.34 -7.18
CA LEU A 54 -18.00 5.27 -8.16
C LEU A 54 -16.70 5.47 -8.94
N TRP A 55 -16.38 6.68 -9.36
CA TRP A 55 -15.16 6.95 -10.11
C TRP A 55 -13.91 6.73 -9.26
N PHE A 56 -13.81 7.37 -8.09
CA PHE A 56 -12.65 7.24 -7.20
C PHE A 56 -12.53 5.81 -6.65
N GLY A 57 -13.66 5.13 -6.40
CA GLY A 57 -13.64 3.74 -5.95
C GLY A 57 -13.20 2.78 -7.06
N THR A 58 -13.69 2.95 -8.29
CA THR A 58 -13.24 2.15 -9.44
C THR A 58 -11.77 2.43 -9.75
N TYR A 59 -11.35 3.69 -9.64
CA TYR A 59 -9.96 4.08 -9.76
C TYR A 59 -9.09 3.38 -8.71
N HIS A 60 -9.48 3.43 -7.42
CA HIS A 60 -8.77 2.70 -6.36
C HIS A 60 -8.74 1.18 -6.60
N LEU A 61 -9.82 0.61 -7.12
CA LEU A 61 -9.90 -0.84 -7.33
C LEU A 61 -9.05 -1.32 -8.52
N LEU A 62 -9.00 -0.54 -9.60
CA LEU A 62 -8.52 -1.01 -10.91
C LEU A 62 -7.33 -0.23 -11.47
N ASN A 63 -7.12 1.03 -11.06
CA ASN A 63 -6.12 1.91 -11.67
C ASN A 63 -4.70 1.75 -11.08
N TYR A 64 -4.31 0.50 -10.85
CA TYR A 64 -2.93 0.13 -10.54
C TYR A 64 -2.60 -1.23 -11.16
N PRO A 65 -1.37 -1.43 -11.65
CA PRO A 65 -0.94 -2.70 -12.18
C PRO A 65 -0.86 -3.72 -11.04
N ALA A 66 -1.60 -4.81 -11.18
CA ALA A 66 -1.54 -5.93 -10.24
C ALA A 66 -1.67 -7.23 -11.00
N ASN A 67 -0.70 -8.12 -10.77
CA ASN A 67 -0.58 -9.42 -11.42
C ASN A 67 -1.25 -10.52 -10.57
N TYR A 68 -2.49 -10.27 -10.14
CA TYR A 68 -3.26 -11.24 -9.37
C TYR A 68 -4.10 -12.11 -10.30
N THR A 69 -4.11 -13.42 -10.04
CA THR A 69 -4.93 -14.38 -10.78
C THR A 69 -6.40 -14.38 -10.36
N ALA A 70 -6.70 -13.89 -9.15
CA ALA A 70 -8.05 -13.84 -8.59
C ALA A 70 -8.44 -12.42 -8.14
N PRO A 71 -9.69 -11.97 -8.39
CA PRO A 71 -10.18 -10.66 -7.94
C PRO A 71 -10.13 -10.44 -6.43
N LEU A 72 -10.18 -11.52 -5.63
CA LEU A 72 -10.14 -11.46 -4.16
C LEU A 72 -8.98 -10.61 -3.62
N TYR A 73 -7.81 -10.67 -4.26
CA TYR A 73 -6.63 -9.90 -3.85
C TYR A 73 -6.78 -8.40 -4.14
N ARG A 74 -7.48 -8.02 -5.22
CA ARG A 74 -7.81 -6.60 -5.45
C ARG A 74 -8.82 -6.10 -4.41
N PHE A 75 -9.75 -6.94 -3.97
CA PHE A 75 -10.67 -6.57 -2.89
C PHE A 75 -9.95 -6.46 -1.54
N ALA A 76 -8.97 -7.31 -1.27
CA ALA A 76 -8.11 -7.15 -0.10
C ALA A 76 -7.29 -5.86 -0.18
N ASP A 77 -6.65 -5.57 -1.32
CA ASP A 77 -5.93 -4.31 -1.54
C ASP A 77 -6.84 -3.08 -1.47
N PHE A 78 -8.10 -3.18 -1.90
CA PHE A 78 -9.06 -2.07 -1.78
C PHE A 78 -9.22 -1.64 -0.31
N ASN A 79 -9.26 -2.61 0.61
CA ASN A 79 -9.44 -2.38 2.04
C ASN A 79 -8.12 -2.02 2.76
N ALA A 80 -7.01 -2.68 2.39
CA ALA A 80 -5.74 -2.58 3.10
C ALA A 80 -4.72 -1.64 2.43
N GLY A 81 -5.01 -1.13 1.23
CA GLY A 81 -4.11 -0.32 0.42
C GLY A 81 -3.53 -1.09 -0.76
N TRP A 82 -3.12 -0.34 -1.80
CA TRP A 82 -2.53 -0.93 -3.00
C TRP A 82 -1.33 -1.82 -2.66
N TYR A 83 -1.31 -3.00 -3.28
CA TYR A 83 -0.29 -4.04 -3.13
C TYR A 83 -0.20 -4.73 -1.76
N ALA A 84 -1.12 -4.46 -0.82
CA ALA A 84 -1.13 -5.11 0.49
C ALA A 84 -1.13 -6.64 0.41
N SER A 85 -1.88 -7.24 -0.53
CA SER A 85 -1.94 -8.69 -0.70
C SER A 85 -0.61 -9.29 -1.16
N ARG A 86 0.04 -8.68 -2.16
CA ARG A 86 1.39 -9.08 -2.60
C ARG A 86 2.39 -8.93 -1.46
N ASN A 87 2.28 -7.84 -0.69
CA ASN A 87 3.18 -7.57 0.42
C ASN A 87 2.99 -8.56 1.57
N ALA A 88 1.75 -8.97 1.86
CA ALA A 88 1.47 -10.04 2.81
C ALA A 88 2.08 -11.38 2.36
N ALA A 89 2.03 -11.69 1.06
CA ALA A 89 2.72 -12.85 0.51
C ALA A 89 4.26 -12.73 0.64
N PHE A 90 4.81 -11.54 0.44
CA PHE A 90 6.24 -11.28 0.69
C PHE A 90 6.59 -11.47 2.17
N GLN A 91 5.81 -10.94 3.11
CA GLN A 91 6.00 -11.17 4.54
C GLN A 91 5.95 -12.67 4.89
N TYR A 92 5.06 -13.44 4.26
CA TYR A 92 5.02 -14.89 4.43
C TYR A 92 6.31 -15.56 3.93
N ALA A 93 6.83 -15.14 2.77
CA ALA A 93 8.13 -15.61 2.27
C ALA A 93 9.27 -15.24 3.22
N VAL A 94 9.27 -14.03 3.79
CA VAL A 94 10.22 -13.62 4.84
C VAL A 94 10.12 -14.53 6.06
N SER A 95 8.90 -14.85 6.52
CA SER A 95 8.70 -15.78 7.65
C SER A 95 9.27 -17.16 7.35
N LYS A 96 9.10 -17.69 6.13
CA LYS A 96 9.72 -18.96 5.72
C LYS A 96 11.24 -18.87 5.64
N ALA A 97 11.77 -17.81 5.04
CA ALA A 97 13.21 -17.61 4.88
C ALA A 97 13.93 -17.44 6.23
N THR A 98 13.30 -16.79 7.22
CA THR A 98 13.94 -16.38 8.48
C THR A 98 13.53 -17.23 9.70
N GLY A 99 12.36 -17.86 9.67
CA GLY A 99 11.73 -18.48 10.84
C GLY A 99 11.03 -17.49 11.79
N VAL A 100 11.02 -16.18 11.47
CA VAL A 100 10.34 -15.15 12.28
C VAL A 100 8.86 -15.11 11.91
N LYS A 101 7.96 -15.19 12.89
CA LYS A 101 6.52 -15.04 12.67
C LYS A 101 6.15 -13.56 12.44
N LEU A 102 5.53 -13.26 11.30
CA LEU A 102 5.02 -11.92 10.93
C LEU A 102 3.48 -11.92 10.87
N ALA A 103 2.87 -10.74 10.98
CA ALA A 103 1.41 -10.56 11.04
C ALA A 103 0.69 -10.72 9.69
N LEU A 104 1.44 -10.71 8.58
CA LEU A 104 0.92 -10.80 7.20
C LEU A 104 -0.12 -9.71 6.88
N ASP A 105 0.12 -8.49 7.37
CA ASP A 105 -0.76 -7.32 7.24
C ASP A 105 -0.51 -6.52 5.95
N GLY A 106 0.56 -6.80 5.21
CA GLY A 106 0.94 -6.07 3.99
C GLY A 106 1.86 -4.87 4.25
N ASP A 107 2.15 -4.55 5.51
CA ASP A 107 3.01 -3.45 5.90
C ASP A 107 4.48 -3.87 5.92
N VAL A 108 5.18 -3.56 4.83
CA VAL A 108 6.60 -3.88 4.67
C VAL A 108 7.54 -2.83 5.27
N VAL A 109 6.99 -1.67 5.63
CA VAL A 109 7.66 -0.54 6.29
C VAL A 109 6.77 0.01 7.42
N LEU A 110 7.35 0.83 8.30
CA LEU A 110 6.58 1.55 9.32
C LEU A 110 6.13 2.91 8.77
N TYR A 111 4.84 3.07 8.44
CA TYR A 111 4.36 4.34 7.91
C TYR A 111 4.45 5.48 8.94
N GLY A 112 4.93 6.65 8.49
CA GLY A 112 5.13 7.82 9.35
C GLY A 112 6.43 7.80 10.17
N SER A 113 7.32 6.83 9.92
CA SER A 113 8.64 6.75 10.55
C SER A 113 9.66 6.18 9.56
N ASP A 114 10.92 6.59 9.68
CA ASP A 114 12.04 5.95 8.97
C ASP A 114 12.64 4.78 9.77
N GLU A 115 12.10 4.48 10.96
CA GLU A 115 12.56 3.38 11.78
C GLU A 115 12.19 2.01 11.19
N PRO A 116 13.05 0.99 11.35
CA PRO A 116 12.77 -0.35 10.84
C PRO A 116 11.54 -0.98 11.51
N GLY A 117 10.57 -1.39 10.69
CA GLY A 117 9.44 -2.21 11.14
C GLY A 117 9.83 -3.67 11.42
N SER A 118 8.83 -4.47 11.81
CA SER A 118 8.99 -5.91 12.08
C SER A 118 9.43 -6.69 10.83
N THR A 119 8.82 -6.39 9.67
CA THR A 119 9.20 -6.96 8.38
C THR A 119 10.66 -6.65 8.05
N GLU A 120 11.08 -5.39 8.17
CA GLU A 120 12.44 -4.98 7.87
C GLU A 120 13.45 -5.64 8.80
N THR A 121 13.17 -5.68 10.10
CA THR A 121 14.05 -6.34 11.09
C THR A 121 14.23 -7.82 10.78
N ALA A 122 13.18 -8.51 10.33
CA ALA A 122 13.28 -9.89 9.89
C ALA A 122 14.14 -10.03 8.63
N VAL A 123 13.91 -9.19 7.62
CA VAL A 123 14.66 -9.21 6.34
C VAL A 123 16.14 -8.89 6.53
N ARG A 124 16.49 -7.99 7.46
CA ARG A 124 17.90 -7.67 7.78
C ARG A 124 18.70 -8.88 8.27
N LYS A 125 18.05 -9.92 8.81
CA LYS A 125 18.71 -11.21 9.14
C LYS A 125 19.19 -11.99 7.91
N LEU A 126 18.72 -11.61 6.71
CA LEU A 126 19.11 -12.20 5.44
C LEU A 126 20.12 -11.32 4.68
N ALA A 127 20.56 -10.18 5.23
CA ALA A 127 21.42 -9.21 4.56
C ALA A 127 22.65 -9.85 3.88
N ASP A 128 23.40 -10.67 4.61
CA ASP A 128 24.59 -11.36 4.09
C ASP A 128 24.24 -12.31 2.93
N LYS A 129 23.15 -13.08 3.07
CA LYS A 129 22.68 -14.02 2.04
C LYS A 129 22.15 -13.33 0.79
N LEU A 130 21.59 -12.14 0.96
CA LEU A 130 21.07 -11.31 -0.11
C LEU A 130 22.18 -10.45 -0.74
N SER A 131 23.35 -10.33 -0.08
CA SER A 131 24.40 -9.38 -0.45
C SER A 131 23.87 -7.96 -0.55
N LEU A 132 23.03 -7.56 0.41
CA LEU A 132 22.43 -6.23 0.51
C LEU A 132 22.73 -5.63 1.89
N SER A 133 23.11 -4.35 1.91
CA SER A 133 23.20 -3.57 3.13
C SER A 133 21.82 -3.28 3.73
N ASN A 134 21.77 -2.95 5.02
CA ASN A 134 20.53 -2.53 5.69
C ASN A 134 19.87 -1.32 5.01
N SER A 135 20.66 -0.39 4.47
CA SER A 135 20.16 0.77 3.72
C SER A 135 19.52 0.35 2.39
N GLU A 136 20.14 -0.57 1.65
CA GLU A 136 19.56 -1.11 0.41
C GLU A 136 18.28 -1.88 0.67
N ILE A 137 18.22 -2.64 1.77
CA ILE A 137 17.00 -3.33 2.21
C ILE A 137 15.89 -2.31 2.47
N HIS A 138 16.16 -1.30 3.31
CA HIS A 138 15.20 -0.24 3.62
C HIS A 138 14.69 0.46 2.35
N ASN A 139 15.60 0.89 1.48
CA ASN A 139 15.28 1.54 0.21
C ASN A 139 14.41 0.69 -0.71
N GLN A 140 14.60 -0.62 -0.71
CA GLN A 140 13.81 -1.54 -1.53
C GLN A 140 12.44 -1.82 -0.89
N LEU A 141 12.34 -1.94 0.44
CA LEU A 141 11.05 -2.08 1.15
C LEU A 141 10.17 -0.85 0.99
N ARG A 142 10.74 0.37 0.96
CA ARG A 142 10.00 1.61 0.69
C ARG A 142 9.30 1.65 -0.67
N LYS A 143 9.62 0.74 -1.59
CA LYS A 143 8.90 0.59 -2.86
C LYS A 143 7.62 -0.24 -2.73
N GLY A 144 7.29 -0.73 -1.53
CA GLY A 144 6.20 -1.67 -1.28
C GLY A 144 4.81 -1.21 -1.70
N ASP A 145 4.61 0.09 -1.92
CA ASP A 145 3.38 0.70 -2.45
C ASP A 145 3.40 0.87 -3.99
N SER A 146 4.40 0.31 -4.66
CA SER A 146 4.60 0.44 -6.10
C SER A 146 4.79 -0.93 -6.78
N GLN A 147 4.60 -0.96 -8.09
CA GLN A 147 4.94 -2.13 -8.90
C GLN A 147 6.44 -2.42 -8.90
N ALA A 148 7.29 -1.41 -8.70
CA ALA A 148 8.74 -1.58 -8.75
C ALA A 148 9.27 -2.54 -7.67
N PHE A 149 8.53 -2.76 -6.57
CA PHE A 149 8.95 -3.64 -5.48
C PHE A 149 9.24 -5.07 -5.94
N GLU A 150 8.36 -5.64 -6.77
CA GLU A 150 8.49 -7.04 -7.23
C GLU A 150 9.73 -7.28 -8.10
N ASN A 151 10.28 -6.20 -8.65
CA ASN A 151 11.46 -6.24 -9.50
C ASN A 151 12.78 -6.07 -8.73
N THR A 152 12.71 -5.75 -7.44
CA THR A 152 13.89 -5.50 -6.60
C THR A 152 14.70 -6.77 -6.33
N ALA A 153 16.00 -6.60 -6.07
CA ALA A 153 16.89 -7.70 -5.69
C ALA A 153 16.45 -8.33 -4.37
N LEU A 154 15.97 -7.52 -3.42
CA LEU A 154 15.40 -7.93 -2.15
C LEU A 154 14.22 -8.87 -2.35
N TYR A 155 13.22 -8.44 -3.13
CA TYR A 155 12.02 -9.23 -3.38
C TYR A 155 12.36 -10.60 -3.95
N LYS A 156 13.11 -10.62 -5.06
CA LYS A 156 13.51 -11.86 -5.75
C LYS A 156 14.38 -12.75 -4.87
N GLY A 157 15.31 -12.16 -4.12
CA GLY A 157 16.21 -12.88 -3.23
C GLY A 157 15.48 -13.55 -2.06
N VAL A 158 14.51 -12.87 -1.44
CA VAL A 158 13.70 -13.44 -0.36
C VAL A 158 12.91 -14.65 -0.85
N TYR A 159 12.24 -14.56 -2.00
CA TYR A 159 11.49 -15.68 -2.56
C TYR A 159 12.41 -16.87 -2.87
N LYS A 160 13.57 -16.62 -3.49
CA LYS A 160 14.57 -17.66 -3.75
C LYS A 160 15.02 -18.38 -2.47
N ILE A 161 15.30 -17.63 -1.39
CA ILE A 161 15.70 -18.22 -0.10
C ILE A 161 14.53 -19.00 0.53
N ALA A 162 13.30 -18.49 0.43
CA ALA A 162 12.12 -19.13 0.97
C ALA A 162 11.82 -20.47 0.26
N GLU A 163 11.92 -20.51 -1.06
CA GLU A 163 11.76 -21.72 -1.88
C GLU A 163 12.77 -22.81 -1.50
N GLN A 164 14.05 -22.42 -1.32
CA GLN A 164 15.11 -23.35 -0.90
C GLN A 164 14.89 -23.97 0.48
N LYS A 165 14.03 -23.37 1.33
CA LYS A 165 13.67 -23.91 2.65
C LYS A 165 12.37 -24.70 2.66
N ALA A 166 11.56 -24.57 1.61
CA ALA A 166 10.26 -25.21 1.51
C ALA A 166 10.30 -26.51 0.69
N GLY A 167 11.33 -26.68 -0.15
CA GLY A 167 11.71 -27.98 -0.75
C GLY A 167 12.58 -28.80 0.18
#